data_AF-A0A975D8Y9-F1
#
_entry.id   AF-A0A975D8Y9-F1
#
_cell.length_a   1.000
_cell.length_b   1.000
_cell.length_c   1.000
_cell.angle_alpha   90.00
_cell.angle_beta   90.00
_cell.angle_gamma   90.00
#
_symmetry.space_group_name_H-M   'P 1'
#
loop_
_entity.id
_entity.type
_entity.pdbx_description
1 polymer ?
#
loop_
_entity_poly.entity_id
_entity_poly.type
_entity_poly.pdbx_seq_one_letter_code
_entity_poly.pdbx_strand_id
1 'polypeptide(L)' 'MVRLAVLDGAGIGFFMEADIGDDIAAGWLERVLEDWMPSVAPLCAHYPGRKNPRAAFSAFIQAAREFGNARRA' A
#
# COMPACT_ATOMS: atom_id res chain seq x y z
N MET A 1 -12.25 10.53 7.48
CA MET A 1 -13.46 11.27 7.05
C MET A 1 -14.02 10.71 5.75
N VAL A 2 -13.24 10.60 4.66
CA VAL A 2 -13.72 10.07 3.37
C VAL A 2 -14.20 8.60 3.44
N ARG A 3 -13.48 7.72 4.15
CA ARG A 3 -13.87 6.29 4.29
C ARG A 3 -15.27 6.10 4.89
N LEU A 4 -15.62 6.84 5.94
CA LEU A 4 -16.95 6.75 6.57
C LEU A 4 -18.05 7.23 5.63
N ALA A 5 -17.83 8.32 4.90
CA ALA A 5 -18.80 8.82 3.93
C ALA A 5 -19.09 7.80 2.81
N VAL A 6 -18.07 7.07 2.36
CA VAL A 6 -18.23 6.01 1.35
C VAL A 6 -18.99 4.81 1.92
N LEU A 7 -18.67 4.39 3.16
CA LEU A 7 -19.39 3.33 3.86
C LEU A 7 -20.86 3.68 4.10
N ASP A 8 -21.17 4.96 4.34
CA ASP A 8 -22.54 5.46 4.46
C ASP A 8 -23.25 5.67 3.10
N GLY A 9 -22.59 5.31 1.99
CA GLY A 9 -23.18 5.36 0.65
C GLY A 9 -23.21 6.75 0.00
N ALA A 10 -22.44 7.71 0.52
CA ALA A 10 -22.43 9.08 -0.01
C ALA A 10 -21.68 9.23 -1.35
N GLY A 11 -20.98 8.19 -1.83
CA GLY A 11 -20.32 8.20 -3.13
C GLY A 11 -19.16 7.21 -3.26
N ILE A 12 -18.29 7.45 -4.25
CA ILE A 12 -17.08 6.66 -4.52
C ILE A 12 -15.85 7.37 -3.92
N GLY A 13 -14.91 6.62 -3.35
CA GLY A 13 -13.64 7.15 -2.84
C GLY A 13 -12.42 6.49 -3.46
N PHE A 14 -11.30 7.22 -3.46
CA PHE A 14 -9.99 6.71 -3.88
C PHE A 14 -9.11 6.51 -2.64
N PHE A 15 -8.70 5.28 -2.39
CA PHE A 15 -8.03 4.88 -1.15
C PHE A 15 -6.77 4.07 -1.43
N MET A 16 -5.85 4.08 -0.47
CA MET A 16 -4.81 3.06 -0.42
C MET A 16 -5.44 1.74 0.02
N GLU A 17 -5.12 0.63 -0.66
CA GLU A 17 -5.69 -0.69 -0.36
C GLU A 17 -5.48 -1.10 1.11
N ALA A 18 -4.35 -0.68 1.70
CA ALA A 18 -4.06 -0.91 3.12
C ALA A 18 -5.10 -0.30 4.09
N ASP A 19 -5.81 0.75 3.68
CA ASP A 19 -6.78 1.45 4.54
C ASP A 19 -8.20 0.85 4.47
N ILE A 20 -8.49 0.05 3.44
CA ILE A 20 -9.85 -0.46 3.15
C ILE A 20 -9.91 -1.98 2.89
N GLY A 21 -8.79 -2.68 3.00
CA GLY A 21 -8.71 -4.12 2.71
C GLY A 21 -9.70 -4.95 3.54
N ASP A 22 -9.86 -4.60 4.82
CA ASP A 22 -10.81 -5.28 5.72
C ASP A 22 -12.27 -5.02 5.33
N ASP A 23 -12.59 -3.81 4.85
CA ASP A 23 -13.95 -3.50 4.39
C ASP A 23 -14.31 -4.23 3.10
N ILE A 24 -13.34 -4.36 2.19
CA ILE A 24 -13.51 -5.15 0.96
C ILE A 24 -13.69 -6.62 1.31
N ALA A 25 -12.86 -7.16 2.21
CA ALA A 25 -12.96 -8.55 2.66
C ALA A 25 -14.29 -8.83 3.38
N ALA A 26 -14.82 -7.86 4.12
CA ALA A 26 -16.13 -7.94 4.77
C ALA A 26 -17.31 -7.73 3.80
N GLY A 27 -17.06 -7.36 2.54
CA GLY A 27 -18.09 -7.05 1.54
C GLY A 27 -18.82 -5.72 1.78
N TRP A 28 -18.26 -4.83 2.60
CA TRP A 28 -18.81 -3.49 2.85
C TRP A 28 -18.43 -2.50 1.75
N LEU A 29 -17.29 -2.73 1.09
CA LEU A 29 -16.84 -1.96 -0.06
C LEU A 29 -16.56 -2.90 -1.24
N GLU A 30 -16.79 -2.40 -2.45
CA GLU A 30 -16.41 -3.07 -3.69
C GLU A 30 -15.46 -2.19 -4.50
N ARG A 31 -14.55 -2.83 -5.26
CA ARG A 31 -13.69 -2.11 -6.20
C ARG A 31 -14.49 -1.79 -7.45
N VAL A 32 -14.39 -0.54 -7.89
CA VAL A 32 -15.03 -0.02 -9.10
C VAL A 32 -14.00 0.68 -9.97
N LEU A 33 -14.29 0.80 -11.27
CA LEU A 33 -13.43 1.50 -12.24
C LEU A 33 -12.01 0.91 -12.34
N GLU A 34 -11.85 -0.41 -12.15
CA GLU A 34 -10.54 -1.08 -12.22
C GLU A 34 -9.84 -0.82 -13.57
N ASP A 35 -10.60 -0.81 -14.68
CA ASP A 35 -10.09 -0.53 -16.03
C ASP A 35 -9.50 0.88 -16.21
N TRP A 36 -9.83 1.81 -15.30
CA TRP A 36 -9.39 3.19 -15.35
C TRP A 36 -8.18 3.45 -14.45
N MET A 37 -7.76 2.46 -13.66
CA MET A 37 -6.64 2.61 -12.75
C MET A 37 -5.29 2.46 -13.48
N PRO A 38 -4.39 3.47 -13.40
CA PRO A 38 -3.05 3.32 -13.94
C PRO A 38 -2.27 2.28 -13.13
N SER A 39 -1.30 1.63 -13.77
CA SER A 39 -0.35 0.77 -13.05
C SER A 39 0.40 1.59 -12.00
N VAL A 40 0.19 1.27 -10.73
CA VAL A 40 0.78 2.00 -9.62
C VAL A 40 2.22 1.54 -9.43
N ALA A 41 3.16 2.49 -9.38
CA ALA A 41 4.54 2.18 -9.06
C ALA A 41 4.64 1.53 -7.67
N PRO A 42 5.49 0.51 -7.49
CA PRO A 42 5.68 -0.10 -6.18
C PRO A 42 6.20 0.92 -5.17
N LEU A 43 5.76 0.80 -3.93
CA LEU A 43 6.34 1.55 -2.82
C LEU A 43 7.83 1.23 -2.69
N CYS A 44 8.63 2.28 -2.48
CA CYS A 44 10.07 2.18 -2.33
C CYS A 44 10.51 2.87 -1.04
N ALA A 45 11.43 2.25 -0.31
CA ALA A 45 12.10 2.90 0.80
C ALA A 45 13.08 3.96 0.27
N HIS A 46 12.83 5.23 0.54
CA HIS A 46 13.76 6.31 0.21
C HIS A 46 14.82 6.44 1.31
N TYR A 47 16.10 6.31 0.95
CA TYR A 47 17.22 6.54 1.85
C TYR A 47 18.42 7.14 1.15
N PRO A 48 19.26 7.94 1.84
CA PRO A 48 20.47 8.49 1.26
C PRO A 48 21.47 7.39 0.89
N GLY A 49 21.95 7.40 -0.34
CA GLY A 49 23.04 6.53 -0.78
C GLY A 49 24.36 6.93 -0.13
N ARG A 50 24.71 6.34 1.01
CA ARG A 50 26.10 6.36 1.48
C ARG A 50 26.87 5.32 0.67
N LYS A 51 28.08 5.65 0.17
CA LYS A 51 28.95 4.67 -0.52
C LYS A 51 29.19 3.40 0.30
N ASN A 52 29.16 3.50 1.64
CA ASN A 52 29.28 2.37 2.56
C ASN A 52 28.25 2.49 3.71
N PRO A 53 27.02 1.96 3.56
CA PRO A 53 26.05 1.93 4.65
C PRO A 53 26.57 1.09 5.82
N ARG A 54 26.23 1.50 7.05
CA ARG A 54 26.59 0.72 8.25
C ARG A 54 25.94 -0.67 8.16
N ALA A 55 26.62 -1.71 8.65
CA ALA A 55 26.14 -3.10 8.56
C ALA A 55 24.69 -3.27 9.06
N ALA A 56 24.35 -2.65 10.19
CA ALA A 56 22.99 -2.66 10.73
C ALA A 56 21.96 -2.03 9.79
N PHE A 57 22.31 -0.95 9.08
CA PHE A 57 21.42 -0.30 8.13
C PHE A 57 21.21 -1.16 6.88
N SER A 58 22.28 -1.77 6.35
CA SER A 58 22.18 -2.72 5.23
C SER A 58 21.29 -3.91 5.58
N ALA A 59 21.48 -4.50 6.76
CA ALA A 59 20.66 -5.61 7.25
C ALA A 59 19.18 -5.21 7.38
N PHE A 60 18.90 -4.01 7.90
CA PHE A 60 17.54 -3.49 7.98
C PHE A 60 16.90 -3.31 6.59
N ILE A 61 17.60 -2.69 5.63
CA ILE A 61 17.08 -2.50 4.28
C ILE A 61 16.83 -3.85 3.59
N GLN A 62 17.70 -4.84 3.79
CA GLN A 62 17.50 -6.18 3.28
C GLN A 62 16.24 -6.82 3.88
N ALA A 63 16.11 -6.83 5.21
CA ALA A 63 14.93 -7.37 5.88
C ALA A 63 13.63 -6.67 5.45
N ALA A 64 13.66 -5.34 5.28
CA ALA A 64 12.51 -4.58 4.80
C ALA A 64 12.12 -4.95 3.35
N ARG A 65 13.10 -5.23 2.48
CA ARG A 65 12.85 -5.71 1.11
C ARG A 65 12.25 -7.11 1.10
N GLU A 66 12.80 -8.03 1.91
CA GLU A 66 12.27 -9.38 2.05
C GLU A 66 10.82 -9.37 2.56
N PHE A 67 10.54 -8.57 3.59
CA PHE A 67 9.19 -8.36 4.12
C PHE A 67 8.23 -7.80 3.06
N GLY A 68 8.66 -6.78 2.30
CA GLY A 68 7.85 -6.17 1.25
C GLY A 68 7.56 -7.11 0.08
N ASN A 69 8.51 -7.99 -0.27
CA ASN A 69 8.33 -8.99 -1.33
C ASN A 69 7.39 -10.11 -0.88
N ALA A 70 7.50 -10.59 0.37
CA ALA A 70 6.63 -11.63 0.91
C ALA A 70 5.15 -11.24 0.96
N ARG A 71 4.83 -9.95 1.13
CA ARG A 71 3.45 -9.44 1.09
C ARG A 71 2.87 -9.29 -0.32
N ARG A 72 3.69 -9.46 -1.36
CA ARG A 72 3.29 -9.33 -2.77
C ARG A 72 3.13 -10.70 -3.45
N ALA A 73 3.62 -11.77 -2.83
CA ALA A 73 3.48 -13.16 -3.27
C ALA A 73 2.21 -13.77 -2.68
#